data_AF-A0A7V9ZXR1-F1
#
_entry.id   AF-A0A7V9ZXR1-F1
#
_cell.length_a   1.000
_cell.length_b   1.000
_cell.length_c   1.000
_cell.angle_alpha   90.00
_cell.angle_beta   90.00
_cell.angle_gamma   90.00
#
_symmetry.space_group_name_H-M   'P 1'
#
loop_
_entity.id
_entity.type
_entity.pdbx_description
1 polymer ?
#
loop_
_entity_poly.entity_id
_entity_poly.type
_entity_poly.pdbx_seq_one_letter_code
_entity_poly.pdbx_strand_id
1 'polypeptide(L)'
;MLRHGLRTKPRRQLHGRAEDIVPVIDRLAGGGAEPHPDKQIGLTRRRVSVDHGAGWVIKILAAKYHAVEGSWRVIDRALDVAGGFGIFRKGPFEQLFRDARLGRLHPANSMLTHELCAKLTLGISPDEQPRWG
;
A
#
# COMPACT_ATOMS: atom_id res chain seq x y z
N MET A 1 -1.08 59.31 -8.02
CA MET A 1 -0.39 58.45 -7.05
C MET A 1 -1.38 57.45 -6.43
N LEU A 2 -1.26 56.19 -6.86
CA LEU A 2 -1.52 54.90 -6.22
C LEU A 2 -2.67 54.73 -5.19
N ARG A 3 -3.76 54.19 -5.74
CA ARG A 3 -4.75 53.19 -5.26
C ARG A 3 -4.71 52.73 -3.78
N HIS A 4 -5.84 52.96 -3.13
CA HIS A 4 -6.29 52.41 -1.86
C HIS A 4 -6.38 50.87 -1.93
N GLY A 5 -5.53 50.19 -1.15
CA GLY A 5 -5.44 48.73 -1.11
C GLY A 5 -6.59 48.11 -0.33
N LEU A 6 -7.48 47.41 -1.04
CA LEU A 6 -8.47 46.52 -0.46
C LEU A 6 -7.76 45.41 0.32
N ARG A 7 -7.79 45.50 1.65
CA ARG A 7 -7.37 44.45 2.57
C ARG A 7 -8.37 43.29 2.45
N THR A 8 -8.09 42.36 1.54
CA THR A 8 -8.86 41.11 1.44
C THR A 8 -8.69 40.34 2.75
N LYS A 9 -9.81 40.03 3.42
CA LYS A 9 -9.83 39.12 4.57
C LYS A 9 -9.10 37.83 4.17
N PRO A 10 -8.26 37.23 5.03
CA PRO A 10 -7.71 35.92 4.75
C PRO A 10 -8.89 34.95 4.55
N ARG A 11 -8.98 34.37 3.35
CA ARG A 11 -9.90 33.26 3.10
C ARG A 11 -9.58 32.18 4.12
N ARG A 12 -10.56 31.84 4.94
CA ARG A 12 -10.52 30.68 5.82
C ARG A 12 -10.31 29.46 4.91
N GLN A 13 -9.05 29.07 4.71
CA GLN A 13 -8.69 27.81 4.07
C GLN A 13 -9.31 26.72 4.93
N LEU A 14 -10.37 26.09 4.41
CA LEU A 14 -10.84 24.80 4.90
C LEU A 14 -9.65 23.85 4.75
N HIS A 15 -8.88 23.73 5.84
CA HIS A 15 -7.67 22.94 5.91
C HIS A 15 -8.08 21.46 5.81
N GLY A 16 -7.94 20.89 4.61
CA GLY A 16 -7.73 19.47 4.41
C GLY A 16 -6.30 19.32 3.93
N ARG A 17 -5.33 19.37 4.84
CA ARG A 17 -3.96 19.01 4.49
C ARG A 17 -3.90 17.51 4.25
N ALA A 18 -2.92 17.05 3.47
CA ALA A 18 -2.74 15.62 3.23
C ALA A 18 -2.64 14.85 4.55
N GLU A 19 -2.01 15.44 5.58
CA GLU A 19 -1.96 14.90 6.94
C GLU A 19 -3.32 14.74 7.64
N ASP A 20 -4.34 15.54 7.29
CA ASP A 20 -5.69 15.46 7.88
C ASP A 20 -6.52 14.31 7.28
N ILE A 21 -6.12 13.81 6.10
CA ILE A 21 -6.81 12.72 5.38
C ILE A 21 -6.23 11.35 5.78
N VAL A 22 -4.93 11.29 6.14
CA VAL A 22 -4.26 10.04 6.56
C VAL A 22 -5.04 9.26 7.63
N PRO A 23 -5.56 9.87 8.71
CA PRO A 23 -6.35 9.15 9.72
C PRO A 23 -7.71 8.63 9.20
N VAL A 24 -8.31 9.31 8.22
CA VAL A 24 -9.56 8.89 7.59
C VAL A 24 -9.30 7.70 6.66
N ILE A 25 -8.22 7.73 5.89
CA ILE A 25 -7.78 6.60 5.07
C ILE A 25 -7.47 5.39 5.96
N ASP A 26 -6.76 5.58 7.07
CA ASP A 26 -6.41 4.50 8.00
C ASP A 26 -7.67 3.86 8.61
N ARG A 27 -8.68 4.67 8.93
CA ARG A 27 -9.99 4.22 9.41
C ARG A 27 -10.83 3.51 8.33
N LEU A 28 -10.75 3.95 7.07
CA LEU A 28 -11.43 3.31 5.93
C LEU A 28 -10.72 2.05 5.44
N ALA A 29 -9.40 1.96 5.61
CA ALA A 29 -8.59 0.79 5.32
C ALA A 29 -8.74 -0.30 6.39
N GLY A 30 -9.04 0.07 7.64
CA GLY A 30 -9.27 -0.85 8.76
C GLY A 30 -10.63 -1.57 8.77
N GLY A 31 -11.51 -1.35 7.78
CA GLY A 31 -12.87 -1.89 7.72
C GLY A 31 -13.01 -3.37 7.32
N GLY A 32 -11.91 -4.09 7.12
CA GLY A 32 -11.91 -5.53 6.84
C GLY A 32 -10.78 -6.18 7.61
N ALA A 33 -11.09 -6.66 8.81
CA ALA A 33 -10.16 -7.39 9.66
C ALA A 33 -9.87 -8.78 9.06
N GLU A 34 -9.09 -8.81 7.98
CA GLU A 34 -8.21 -9.94 7.70
C GLU A 34 -7.09 -9.90 8.74
N PRO A 35 -6.70 -11.04 9.35
CA PRO A 35 -5.60 -11.06 10.31
C PRO A 35 -4.35 -10.43 9.68
N HIS A 36 -3.84 -9.37 10.31
CA HIS A 36 -2.65 -8.68 9.85
C HIS A 36 -1.47 -9.68 9.86
N PRO A 37 -0.86 -10.00 8.70
CA PRO A 37 0.22 -10.98 8.60
C PRO A 37 1.45 -10.56 9.40
N ASP A 38 1.54 -9.31 9.83
CA ASP A 38 2.56 -8.76 10.72
C ASP A 38 2.74 -9.56 12.02
N LYS A 39 1.67 -10.22 12.51
CA LYS A 39 1.75 -11.15 13.65
C LYS A 39 2.39 -12.50 13.28
N GLN A 40 2.33 -12.89 12.01
CA GLN A 40 2.82 -14.16 11.48
C GLN A 40 4.24 -14.08 10.91
N ILE A 41 4.63 -12.90 10.40
CA ILE A 41 5.94 -12.61 9.79
C ILE A 41 6.91 -11.90 10.73
N GLY A 42 6.49 -11.55 11.96
CA GLY A 42 7.38 -11.02 12.99
C GLY A 42 7.95 -9.62 12.70
N LEU A 43 7.33 -8.83 11.82
CA LEU A 43 7.82 -7.50 11.44
C LEU A 43 7.50 -6.38 12.46
N THR A 44 6.81 -6.68 13.57
CA THR A 44 6.60 -5.72 14.65
C THR A 44 7.93 -5.23 15.22
N ARG A 45 8.13 -3.90 15.27
CA ARG A 45 9.13 -2.99 15.92
C ARG A 45 10.34 -3.53 16.73
N ARG A 46 10.34 -4.76 17.21
CA ARG A 46 11.45 -5.48 17.85
C ARG A 46 11.93 -6.56 16.87
N ARG A 47 13.12 -6.35 16.27
CA ARG A 47 13.81 -7.36 15.45
C ARG A 47 14.12 -8.60 16.30
N VAL A 48 13.20 -9.55 16.35
CA VAL A 48 13.51 -10.92 16.76
C VAL A 48 13.76 -11.65 15.45
N SER A 49 15.01 -12.06 15.23
CA SER A 49 15.36 -12.94 14.12
C SER A 49 14.67 -14.28 14.39
N VAL A 50 13.59 -14.59 13.66
CA VAL A 50 12.92 -15.88 13.78
C VAL A 50 13.36 -16.74 12.61
N ASP A 51 13.99 -17.87 12.88
CA ASP A 51 14.33 -18.81 11.81
C ASP A 51 13.08 -19.58 11.37
N HIS A 52 12.82 -19.60 10.07
CA HIS A 52 11.70 -20.29 9.45
C HIS A 52 12.19 -21.37 8.48
N GLY A 53 13.50 -21.63 8.39
CA GLY A 53 14.09 -22.61 7.49
C GLY A 53 13.61 -22.43 6.05
N ALA A 54 13.20 -23.52 5.41
CA ALA A 54 12.65 -23.51 4.06
C ALA A 54 11.31 -22.72 3.93
N GLY A 55 10.63 -22.44 5.04
CA GLY A 55 9.37 -21.68 5.07
C GLY A 55 9.52 -20.18 4.84
N TRP A 56 10.75 -19.65 4.80
CA TRP A 56 11.03 -18.24 4.53
C TRP A 56 10.46 -17.76 3.19
N VAL A 57 10.51 -18.61 2.16
CA VAL A 57 10.07 -18.24 0.81
C VAL A 57 8.59 -17.88 0.80
N ILE A 58 7.73 -18.74 1.35
CA ILE A 58 6.28 -18.51 1.43
C ILE A 58 5.99 -17.23 2.23
N LYS A 59 6.68 -17.03 3.36
CA LYS A 59 6.46 -15.87 4.24
C LYS A 59 6.84 -14.55 3.58
N ILE A 60 7.96 -14.51 2.86
CA ILE A 60 8.41 -13.30 2.14
C ILE A 60 7.45 -12.96 1.01
N LEU A 61 7.01 -13.97 0.24
CA LEU A 61 6.06 -13.78 -0.85
C LEU A 61 4.71 -13.26 -0.34
N ALA A 62 4.17 -13.89 0.71
CA ALA A 62 2.95 -13.45 1.36
C ALA A 62 3.10 -12.02 1.92
N ALA A 63 4.19 -11.72 2.63
CA ALA A 63 4.45 -10.40 3.18
C ALA A 63 4.49 -9.32 2.09
N LYS A 64 5.21 -9.56 0.99
CA LYS A 64 5.27 -8.63 -0.15
C LYS A 64 3.89 -8.41 -0.73
N TYR A 65 3.15 -9.48 -1.00
CA TYR A 65 1.81 -9.41 -1.58
C TYR A 65 0.86 -8.58 -0.72
N HIS A 66 0.81 -8.86 0.59
CA HIS A 66 -0.05 -8.12 1.50
C HIS A 66 0.33 -6.65 1.62
N ALA A 67 1.63 -6.33 1.70
CA ALA A 67 2.11 -4.95 1.78
C ALA A 67 1.77 -4.16 0.51
N VAL A 68 1.97 -4.75 -0.66
CA VAL A 68 1.74 -4.11 -1.96
C VAL A 68 0.25 -3.94 -2.27
N GLU A 69 -0.57 -4.98 -2.06
CA GLU A 69 -2.02 -4.86 -2.29
C GLU A 69 -2.68 -3.96 -1.22
N GLY A 70 -2.13 -3.95 0.00
CA GLY A 70 -2.51 -3.01 1.05
C GLY A 70 -2.23 -1.56 0.66
N SER A 71 -1.00 -1.26 0.23
CA SER A 71 -0.63 0.11 -0.19
C SER A 71 -1.46 0.59 -1.38
N TRP A 72 -1.77 -0.31 -2.33
CA TRP A 72 -2.68 -0.01 -3.45
C TRP A 72 -4.08 0.37 -2.97
N ARG A 73 -4.70 -0.41 -2.07
CA ARG A 73 -6.05 -0.09 -1.54
C ARG A 73 -6.09 1.23 -0.78
N VAL A 74 -5.01 1.56 -0.07
CA VAL A 74 -4.86 2.79 0.71
C VAL A 74 -4.78 4.00 -0.22
N ILE A 75 -3.91 3.97 -1.23
CA ILE A 75 -3.73 5.12 -2.13
C ILE A 75 -4.92 5.32 -3.07
N ASP A 76 -5.58 4.24 -3.50
CA ASP A 76 -6.78 4.30 -4.34
C ASP A 76 -7.91 5.04 -3.60
N ARG A 77 -8.19 4.65 -2.35
CA ARG A 77 -9.13 5.37 -1.48
C ARG A 77 -8.71 6.81 -1.19
N ALA A 78 -7.41 7.03 -1.01
CA ALA A 78 -6.89 8.38 -0.77
C ALA A 78 -7.15 9.30 -1.97
N LEU A 79 -7.01 8.79 -3.18
CA LEU A 79 -7.31 9.53 -4.41
C LEU A 79 -8.82 9.80 -4.56
N ASP A 80 -9.68 8.84 -4.22
CA ASP A 80 -11.13 9.04 -4.21
C ASP A 80 -11.54 10.18 -3.26
N VAL A 81 -10.94 10.25 -2.07
CA VAL A 81 -11.22 11.30 -1.08
C VAL A 81 -10.59 12.65 -1.47
N ALA A 82 -9.38 12.65 -2.02
CA ALA A 82 -8.71 13.87 -2.47
C ALA A 82 -9.36 14.46 -3.74
N GLY A 83 -10.07 13.64 -4.51
CA GLY A 83 -10.64 14.01 -5.80
C GLY A 83 -9.57 14.53 -6.77
N GLY A 84 -9.94 15.53 -7.58
CA GLY A 84 -9.04 16.13 -8.58
C GLY A 84 -7.79 16.80 -8.01
N PHE A 85 -7.65 16.98 -6.68
CA PHE A 85 -6.41 17.48 -6.10
C PHE A 85 -5.29 16.43 -6.08
N GLY A 86 -5.64 15.13 -6.09
CA GLY A 86 -4.70 14.01 -5.99
C GLY A 86 -3.76 13.85 -7.19
N ILE A 87 -4.09 14.43 -8.35
CA ILE A 87 -3.27 14.34 -9.57
C ILE A 87 -2.15 15.39 -9.64
N PHE A 88 -2.18 16.42 -8.79
CA PHE A 88 -1.20 17.50 -8.84
C PHE A 88 0.02 17.22 -7.96
N ARG A 89 1.21 17.64 -8.44
CA ARG A 89 2.48 17.52 -7.70
C ARG A 89 2.56 18.36 -6.41
N LYS A 90 1.52 19.15 -6.09
CA LYS A 90 1.45 19.93 -4.84
C LYS A 90 1.31 19.03 -3.61
N GLY A 91 0.79 17.81 -3.78
CA GLY A 91 0.71 16.79 -2.74
C GLY A 91 1.50 15.54 -3.11
N PRO A 92 1.70 14.61 -2.15
CA PRO A 92 2.47 13.38 -2.36
C PRO A 92 1.68 12.28 -3.12
N PHE A 93 0.39 12.48 -3.37
CA PHE A 93 -0.52 11.43 -3.88
C PHE A 93 -0.08 10.84 -5.22
N GLU A 94 0.38 11.66 -6.16
CA GLU A 94 0.85 11.16 -7.46
C GLU A 94 2.10 10.28 -7.34
N GLN A 95 2.98 10.57 -6.38
CA GLN A 95 4.18 9.78 -6.12
C GLN A 95 3.80 8.46 -5.44
N LEU A 96 2.99 8.52 -4.38
CA LEU A 96 2.52 7.32 -3.67
C LEU A 96 1.75 6.37 -4.59
N PHE A 97 0.97 6.90 -5.54
CA PHE A 97 0.28 6.11 -6.53
C PHE A 97 1.25 5.37 -7.46
N ARG A 98 2.28 6.08 -7.96
CA ARG A 98 3.33 5.47 -8.78
C ARG A 98 4.09 4.39 -8.01
N ASP A 99 4.44 4.66 -6.75
CA ASP A 99 5.19 3.72 -5.90
C ASP A 99 4.37 2.45 -5.61
N ALA A 100 3.10 2.60 -5.22
CA ALA A 100 2.19 1.47 -4.99
C ALA A 100 1.97 0.65 -6.27
N ARG A 101 1.88 1.32 -7.44
CA ARG A 101 1.73 0.64 -8.72
C ARG A 101 2.98 -0.17 -9.07
N LEU A 102 4.17 0.37 -8.86
CA LEU A 102 5.43 -0.31 -9.11
C LEU A 102 5.58 -1.57 -8.24
N GLY A 103 5.08 -1.54 -7.00
CA GLY A 103 5.05 -2.72 -6.12
C GLY A 103 4.34 -3.92 -6.76
N ARG A 104 3.25 -3.67 -7.51
CA ARG A 104 2.45 -4.71 -8.19
C ARG A 104 3.11 -5.24 -9.46
N LEU A 105 3.91 -4.40 -10.12
CA LEU A 105 4.65 -4.76 -11.35
C LEU A 105 5.95 -5.52 -11.05
N HIS A 106 6.54 -5.30 -9.87
CA HIS A 106 7.77 -5.98 -9.45
C HIS A 106 7.58 -7.52 -9.35
N PRO A 107 8.62 -8.33 -9.63
CA PRO A 107 8.60 -9.80 -9.47
C PRO A 107 7.92 -10.28 -8.19
N ALA A 108 7.19 -11.40 -8.26
CA ALA A 108 6.14 -11.80 -7.30
C ALA A 108 4.90 -10.89 -7.38
N ASN A 109 4.32 -10.80 -8.57
CA ASN A 109 2.98 -10.24 -8.75
C ASN A 109 1.92 -11.17 -8.12
N SER A 110 0.65 -10.75 -8.10
CA SER A 110 -0.43 -11.52 -7.44
C SER A 110 -0.55 -12.95 -7.97
N MET A 111 -0.49 -13.15 -9.28
CA MET A 111 -0.64 -14.49 -9.89
C MET A 111 0.50 -15.40 -9.47
N LEU A 112 1.74 -14.95 -9.66
CA LEU A 112 2.93 -15.73 -9.31
C LEU A 112 3.02 -15.99 -7.81
N THR A 113 2.59 -15.05 -6.98
CA THR A 113 2.59 -15.22 -5.53
C THR A 113 1.62 -16.32 -5.11
N HIS A 114 0.38 -16.31 -5.61
CA HIS A 114 -0.60 -17.33 -5.26
C HIS A 114 -0.17 -18.71 -5.74
N GLU A 115 0.35 -18.80 -6.96
CA GLU A 115 0.84 -20.05 -7.52
C GLU A 115 2.00 -20.63 -6.70
N LEU A 116 3.01 -19.82 -6.41
CA LEU A 116 4.20 -20.26 -5.69
C LEU A 116 3.86 -20.60 -4.23
N CYS A 117 3.00 -19.81 -3.57
CA CYS A 117 2.51 -20.15 -2.25
C CYS A 117 1.74 -21.47 -2.26
N ALA A 118 0.87 -21.71 -3.25
CA ALA A 118 0.12 -22.97 -3.35
C ALA A 118 1.04 -24.17 -3.58
N LYS A 119 1.96 -24.09 -4.55
CA LYS A 119 2.91 -25.17 -4.87
C LYS A 119 3.80 -25.51 -3.68
N LEU A 120 4.40 -24.50 -3.05
CA LEU A 120 5.26 -24.69 -1.89
C LEU A 120 4.50 -25.24 -0.68
N THR A 121 3.24 -24.84 -0.48
CA THR A 121 2.41 -25.37 0.62
C THR A 121 2.03 -26.82 0.38
N LEU A 122 1.80 -27.22 -0.87
CA LEU A 122 1.44 -28.58 -1.26
C LEU A 122 2.66 -29.50 -1.49
N GLY A 123 3.89 -29.00 -1.36
CA GLY A 123 5.11 -29.77 -1.63
C GLY A 123 5.37 -30.06 -3.11
N ILE A 124 4.70 -29.32 -4.01
CA ILE A 124 4.86 -29.42 -5.46
C ILE A 124 6.10 -28.63 -5.89
N SER A 125 6.85 -29.14 -6.86
CA SER A 125 8.02 -28.44 -7.36
C SER A 125 7.60 -27.08 -7.96
N PRO A 126 8.30 -25.97 -7.64
CA PRO A 126 7.99 -24.68 -8.23
C PRO A 126 7.97 -24.73 -9.76
N ASP A 127 8.85 -25.54 -10.36
CA ASP A 127 9.09 -25.62 -11.81
C ASP A 127 8.06 -26.47 -12.56
N GLU A 128 7.14 -27.10 -11.84
CA GLU A 128 6.10 -27.94 -12.42
C GLU A 128 5.07 -27.11 -13.19
N GLN A 129 4.62 -27.58 -14.35
CA GLN A 129 3.73 -26.83 -15.24
C GLN A 129 2.23 -27.07 -14.96
N PRO A 130 1.36 -26.08 -15.25
CA PRO A 130 1.70 -24.78 -15.84
C PRO A 130 1.86 -23.67 -14.79
N ARG A 131 2.68 -22.67 -15.15
CA ARG A 131 2.79 -21.37 -14.44
C ARG A 131 1.82 -20.31 -15.00
N TRP A 132 1.27 -20.54 -16.19
CA TRP A 132 0.08 -19.95 -16.80
C TRP A 132 -0.18 -20.72 -18.11
N GLY A 133 -1.43 -20.92 -18.47
CA GLY A 133 -1.85 -21.61 -19.71
C GLY A 133 -2.05 -20.65 -20.86
#